data_AF-A0A9Q0ZSB9-F1
#
_entry.id   AF-A0A9Q0ZSB9-F1
#
_cell.length_a   1.000
_cell.length_b   1.000
_cell.length_c   1.000
_cell.angle_alpha   90.00
_cell.angle_beta   90.00
_cell.angle_gamma   90.00
#
_symmetry.space_group_name_H-M   'P 1'
#
loop_
_entity.id
_entity.type
_entity.pdbx_description
1 polymer ?
#
loop_
_entity_poly.entity_id
_entity_poly.type
_entity_poly.pdbx_seq_one_letter_code
_entity_poly.pdbx_strand_id
1 'polypeptide(L)'
;MSCRSKLACHPSMRKTGEFDEEEVYEKIPIDLNINAEKAKGVVHELARSRLSNSLIQAVALLRQRNQQGVVSTLNDLLACDKAVPSEPLTWEVPEELADLYTICMKNNPAPEKLCRLQYLLGISDSTATALGETKDSVFSVVAEEEKFVF
;
A
#
# COMPACT_ATOMS: atom_id res chain seq x y z
N MET A 1 35.69 11.55 35.37
CA MET A 1 34.77 10.53 34.83
C MET A 1 33.76 11.21 33.93
N SER A 2 33.90 11.09 32.61
CA SER A 2 32.75 11.10 31.70
C SER A 2 33.21 10.47 30.39
N CYS A 3 32.65 9.31 30.10
CA CYS A 3 33.13 8.37 29.11
C CYS A 3 32.83 8.83 27.68
N ARG A 4 33.85 8.68 26.82
CA ARG A 4 33.69 8.59 25.36
C ARG A 4 32.71 7.47 25.00
N SER A 5 31.88 7.70 24.00
CA SER A 5 31.49 6.69 23.02
C SER A 5 31.07 7.36 21.73
N LYS A 6 32.03 7.41 20.79
CA LYS A 6 31.76 7.51 19.36
C LYS A 6 30.97 6.27 18.96
N LEU A 7 29.71 6.43 18.56
CA LEU A 7 29.08 5.51 17.62
C LEU A 7 28.72 6.34 16.39
N ALA A 8 29.53 6.15 15.35
CA ALA A 8 29.19 6.51 14.00
C ALA A 8 28.04 5.59 13.55
N CYS A 9 26.80 6.05 13.72
CA CYS A 9 25.68 5.50 12.96
C CYS A 9 25.81 6.05 11.54
N HIS A 10 26.37 5.24 10.65
CA HIS A 10 26.12 5.36 9.22
C HIS A 10 24.61 5.43 9.00
N PRO A 11 24.05 6.51 8.43
CA PRO A 11 22.68 6.50 7.96
C PRO A 11 22.71 6.01 6.53
N SER A 12 22.45 4.73 6.29
CA SER A 12 22.10 4.32 4.93
C SER A 12 21.04 3.24 4.94
N MET A 13 19.96 3.55 4.22
CA MET A 13 18.87 2.67 3.81
C MET A 13 17.78 2.42 4.86
N ARG A 14 17.20 3.51 5.33
CA ARG A 14 15.73 3.63 5.32
C ARG A 14 15.41 4.99 4.72
N LYS A 15 15.56 5.12 3.40
CA LYS A 15 15.18 6.33 2.69
C LYS A 15 13.67 6.49 2.87
N THR A 16 13.25 7.57 3.51
CA THR A 16 11.94 8.18 3.25
C THR A 16 11.83 8.28 1.73
N GLY A 17 11.07 7.37 1.12
CA GLY A 17 10.89 7.30 -0.33
C GLY A 17 9.96 8.41 -0.78
N GLU A 18 10.44 9.65 -0.76
CA GLU A 18 9.85 10.70 -1.57
C GLU A 18 10.33 10.47 -3.01
N PHE A 19 9.36 10.23 -3.90
CA PHE A 19 9.63 10.12 -5.31
C PHE A 19 9.75 11.53 -5.86
N ASP A 20 10.95 11.89 -6.32
CA ASP A 20 11.20 13.17 -6.99
C ASP A 20 10.98 12.98 -8.50
N GLU A 21 9.91 13.59 -9.00
CA GLU A 21 9.48 13.48 -10.39
C GLU A 21 10.55 14.06 -11.36
N GLU A 22 11.20 15.16 -10.98
CA GLU A 22 12.24 15.82 -11.77
C GLU A 22 13.52 14.97 -11.81
N GLU A 23 13.91 14.38 -10.67
CA GLU A 23 15.07 13.50 -10.60
C GLU A 23 14.87 12.25 -11.48
N VAL A 24 13.71 11.60 -11.40
CA VAL A 24 13.46 10.32 -12.06
C VAL A 24 13.13 10.45 -13.54
N TYR A 25 12.38 11.48 -13.95
CA TYR A 25 11.95 11.62 -15.35
C TYR A 25 12.80 12.58 -16.17
N GLU A 26 13.59 13.45 -15.55
CA GLU A 26 14.42 14.41 -16.27
C GLU A 26 15.91 14.14 -16.03
N LYS A 27 16.39 14.22 -14.78
CA LYS A 27 17.83 14.16 -14.50
C LYS A 27 18.44 12.79 -14.80
N ILE A 28 17.84 11.71 -14.33
CA ILE A 28 18.35 10.35 -14.55
C ILE A 28 18.36 9.97 -16.05
N PRO A 29 17.28 10.21 -16.84
CA PRO A 29 17.30 9.91 -18.26
C PRO A 29 18.32 10.76 -19.05
N ILE A 30 18.48 12.05 -18.69
CA ILE A 30 19.48 12.94 -19.29
C ILE A 30 20.91 12.43 -18.97
N ASP A 31 21.20 12.14 -17.70
CA ASP A 31 22.51 11.66 -17.26
C ASP A 31 22.87 10.29 -17.86
N LEU A 32 21.87 9.43 -18.09
CA LEU A 32 22.05 8.12 -18.74
C LEU A 32 22.01 8.18 -20.27
N ASN A 33 21.74 9.37 -20.84
CA ASN A 33 21.57 9.58 -22.28
C ASN A 33 20.50 8.65 -22.90
N ILE A 34 19.42 8.42 -22.15
CA ILE A 34 18.27 7.59 -22.53
C ILE A 34 17.09 8.51 -22.92
N ASN A 35 16.27 8.07 -23.87
CA ASN A 35 15.05 8.79 -24.22
C ASN A 35 14.09 8.83 -23.01
N ALA A 36 13.79 10.04 -22.53
CA ALA A 36 12.95 10.28 -21.35
C ALA A 36 11.54 9.69 -21.49
N GLU A 37 10.94 9.72 -22.68
CA GLU A 37 9.61 9.13 -22.91
C GLU A 37 9.63 7.60 -22.76
N LYS A 38 10.68 6.93 -23.26
CA LYS A 38 10.86 5.48 -23.07
C LYS A 38 11.12 5.13 -21.61
N ALA A 39 11.97 5.90 -20.92
CA ALA A 39 12.24 5.71 -19.50
C ALA A 39 10.96 5.88 -18.67
N LYS A 40 10.16 6.90 -18.97
CA LYS A 40 8.85 7.13 -18.35
C LYS A 40 7.90 5.95 -18.59
N GLY A 41 7.79 5.46 -19.82
CA GLY A 41 6.97 4.28 -20.15
C GLY A 41 7.33 3.04 -19.31
N VAL A 42 8.63 2.72 -19.19
CA VAL A 42 9.10 1.58 -18.39
C VAL A 42 8.82 1.76 -16.90
N VAL A 43 9.01 2.96 -16.36
CA VAL A 43 8.68 3.26 -14.94
C VAL A 43 7.19 3.11 -14.69
N HIS A 44 6.33 3.58 -15.59
CA HIS A 44 4.87 3.42 -15.48
C HIS A 44 4.44 1.94 -15.50
N GLU A 45 4.98 1.13 -16.42
CA GLU A 45 4.68 -0.30 -16.48
C GLU A 45 5.16 -1.03 -15.22
N LEU A 46 6.37 -0.72 -14.76
CA LEU A 46 6.93 -1.31 -13.54
C LEU A 46 6.12 -0.94 -12.30
N ALA A 47 5.70 0.32 -12.20
CA ALA A 47 4.89 0.77 -11.08
C ALA A 47 3.49 0.14 -11.10
N ARG A 48 2.85 0.03 -12.27
CA ARG A 48 1.57 -0.67 -12.42
C ARG A 48 1.67 -2.13 -11.97
N SER A 49 2.71 -2.84 -12.40
CA SER A 49 2.96 -4.22 -11.97
C SER A 49 3.27 -4.32 -10.48
N ARG A 50 4.02 -3.38 -9.91
CA ARG A 50 4.27 -3.34 -8.45
C ARG A 50 2.99 -3.10 -7.67
N LEU A 51 2.14 -2.18 -8.11
CA LEU A 51 0.85 -1.90 -7.45
C LEU A 51 -0.07 -3.11 -7.46
N SER A 52 -0.21 -3.79 -8.61
CA SER A 52 -1.01 -5.03 -8.68
C SER A 52 -0.44 -6.12 -7.77
N ASN A 53 0.88 -6.29 -7.75
CA ASN A 53 1.53 -7.29 -6.91
C ASN A 53 1.37 -6.99 -5.42
N SER A 54 1.44 -5.72 -5.01
CA SER A 54 1.20 -5.31 -3.62
C SER A 54 -0.25 -5.55 -3.21
N LEU A 55 -1.22 -5.32 -4.11
CA LEU A 55 -2.63 -5.62 -3.81
C LEU A 55 -2.85 -7.13 -3.60
N ILE A 56 -2.32 -7.97 -4.50
CA ILE A 56 -2.39 -9.43 -4.35
C ILE A 56 -1.81 -9.87 -3.00
N GLN A 57 -0.67 -9.30 -2.61
CA GLN A 57 -0.04 -9.60 -1.32
C GLN A 57 -0.91 -9.14 -0.14
N ALA A 58 -1.50 -7.95 -0.20
CA ALA A 58 -2.38 -7.45 0.84
C ALA A 58 -3.59 -8.37 1.02
N VAL A 59 -4.20 -8.84 -0.07
CA VAL A 59 -5.32 -9.79 -0.03
C VAL A 59 -4.88 -11.16 0.49
N ALA A 60 -3.71 -11.66 0.09
CA ALA A 60 -3.17 -12.91 0.63
C ALA A 60 -2.97 -12.82 2.16
N LEU A 61 -2.44 -11.70 2.65
CA LEU A 61 -2.23 -11.45 4.08
C LEU A 61 -3.55 -11.27 4.83
N LEU A 62 -4.57 -10.68 4.20
CA LEU A 62 -5.93 -10.60 4.72
C LEU A 62 -6.49 -12.00 4.99
N ARG A 63 -6.39 -12.91 4.01
CA ARG A 63 -6.83 -14.32 4.14
C ARG A 63 -6.06 -15.09 5.20
N GLN A 64 -4.79 -14.73 5.43
CA GLN A 64 -3.96 -15.27 6.51
C GLN A 64 -4.25 -14.63 7.88
N ARG A 65 -5.21 -13.69 7.97
CA ARG A 65 -5.54 -12.91 9.17
C ARG A 65 -4.35 -12.13 9.73
N ASN A 66 -3.36 -11.79 8.88
CA ASN A 66 -2.17 -11.05 9.27
C ASN A 66 -2.38 -9.53 9.08
N GLN A 67 -3.07 -8.91 10.04
CA GLN A 67 -3.40 -7.47 9.98
C GLN A 67 -2.15 -6.57 9.89
N GLN A 68 -1.09 -6.89 10.63
CA GLN A 68 0.12 -6.07 10.62
C GLN A 68 0.83 -6.12 9.26
N GLY A 69 0.85 -7.31 8.65
CA GLY A 69 1.32 -7.49 7.28
C GLY A 69 0.49 -6.68 6.29
N VAL A 70 -0.84 -6.76 6.39
CA VAL A 70 -1.77 -5.97 5.55
C VAL A 70 -1.45 -4.47 5.63
N VAL A 71 -1.31 -3.91 6.84
CA VAL A 71 -1.00 -2.48 7.02
C VAL A 71 0.36 -2.13 6.41
N SER A 72 1.38 -2.98 6.57
CA SER A 72 2.69 -2.76 5.96
C SER A 72 2.59 -2.73 4.43
N THR A 73 1.96 -3.75 3.84
CA THR A 73 1.83 -3.87 2.39
C THR A 73 0.98 -2.75 1.78
N LEU A 74 -0.08 -2.30 2.48
CA LEU A 74 -0.87 -1.15 2.04
C LEU A 74 -0.07 0.17 2.10
N ASN A 75 0.82 0.34 3.08
CA ASN A 75 1.73 1.49 3.11
C ASN A 75 2.73 1.44 1.95
N ASP A 76 3.26 0.26 1.62
CA ASP A 76 4.15 0.08 0.47
C ASP A 76 3.42 0.36 -0.86
N LEU A 77 2.16 -0.04 -0.96
CA LEU A 77 1.28 0.26 -2.09
C LEU A 77 1.08 1.78 -2.23
N LEU A 78 0.76 2.49 -1.15
CA LEU A 78 0.60 3.95 -1.17
C LEU A 78 1.92 4.67 -1.50
N ALA A 79 3.07 4.13 -1.09
CA ALA A 79 4.37 4.68 -1.48
C ALA A 79 4.63 4.51 -2.98
N CYS A 80 4.23 3.37 -3.56
CA CYS A 80 4.32 3.14 -5.01
C CYS A 80 3.36 4.04 -5.80
N ASP A 81 2.17 4.30 -5.29
CA ASP A 81 1.21 5.18 -5.94
C ASP A 81 1.63 6.67 -5.86
N LYS A 82 2.32 7.10 -4.80
CA LYS A 82 2.95 8.42 -4.78
C LYS A 82 4.00 8.59 -5.88
N ALA A 83 4.72 7.52 -6.22
CA ALA A 83 5.71 7.53 -7.28
C ALA A 83 5.08 7.54 -8.67
N VAL A 84 3.97 6.82 -8.84
CA VAL A 84 3.23 6.76 -10.09
C VAL A 84 1.73 6.77 -9.77
N PRO A 85 1.10 7.97 -9.81
CA PRO A 85 -0.33 8.10 -9.54
C PRO A 85 -1.10 7.22 -10.50
N SER A 86 -1.74 6.20 -9.95
CA SER A 86 -2.39 5.16 -10.76
C SER A 86 -3.90 5.25 -10.70
N GLU A 87 -4.53 4.65 -11.71
CA GLU A 87 -5.97 4.44 -11.75
C GLU A 87 -6.42 3.47 -10.66
N PRO A 88 -7.72 3.46 -10.30
CA PRO A 88 -8.26 2.53 -9.32
C PRO A 88 -7.92 1.08 -9.68
N LEU A 89 -7.48 0.32 -8.69
CA LEU A 89 -7.13 -1.07 -8.86
C LEU A 89 -8.40 -1.91 -8.99
N THR A 90 -8.45 -2.75 -10.01
CA THR A 90 -9.54 -3.73 -10.19
C THR A 90 -9.23 -4.99 -9.40
N TRP A 91 -10.18 -5.42 -8.59
CA TRP A 91 -10.13 -6.70 -7.87
C TRP A 91 -11.47 -7.44 -8.02
N GLU A 92 -11.41 -8.77 -8.05
CA GLU A 92 -12.59 -9.61 -8.31
C GLU A 92 -13.59 -9.62 -7.14
N VAL A 93 -13.12 -9.42 -5.92
CA VAL A 93 -13.93 -9.53 -4.69
C VAL A 93 -13.98 -8.18 -3.96
N PRO A 94 -15.02 -7.35 -4.15
CA PRO A 94 -15.08 -6.02 -3.56
C PRO A 94 -15.13 -6.04 -2.03
N GLU A 95 -15.62 -7.12 -1.41
CA GLU A 95 -15.61 -7.29 0.06
C GLU A 95 -14.17 -7.34 0.62
N GLU A 96 -13.23 -7.97 -0.09
CA GLU A 96 -11.84 -8.03 0.35
C GLU A 96 -11.21 -6.63 0.36
N LEU A 97 -11.59 -5.77 -0.59
CA LEU A 97 -11.14 -4.38 -0.62
C LEU A 97 -11.71 -3.56 0.55
N ALA A 98 -12.99 -3.79 0.88
CA ALA A 98 -13.63 -3.17 2.04
C ALA A 98 -12.97 -3.61 3.37
N ASP A 99 -12.58 -4.87 3.49
CA ASP A 99 -11.86 -5.40 4.65
C ASP A 99 -10.45 -4.79 4.77
N LEU A 100 -9.71 -4.70 3.66
CA LEU A 100 -8.41 -4.01 3.61
C LEU A 100 -8.51 -2.56 4.08
N TYR A 101 -9.51 -1.84 3.58
CA TYR A 101 -9.77 -0.45 3.98
C TYR A 101 -10.10 -0.36 5.48
N THR A 102 -10.94 -1.27 5.99
CA THR A 102 -11.34 -1.26 7.40
C THR A 102 -10.17 -1.59 8.34
N ILE A 103 -9.32 -2.56 7.97
CA ILE A 103 -8.09 -2.85 8.72
C ILE A 103 -7.18 -1.64 8.74
N CYS A 104 -7.01 -0.94 7.61
CA CYS A 104 -6.22 0.27 7.56
C CYS A 104 -6.80 1.34 8.49
N MET A 105 -8.09 1.66 8.37
CA MET A 105 -8.79 2.65 9.20
C MET A 105 -8.69 2.36 10.70
N LYS A 106 -8.82 1.10 11.12
CA LYS A 106 -8.68 0.68 12.53
C LYS A 106 -7.29 0.96 13.12
N ASN A 107 -6.27 0.99 12.28
CA ASN A 107 -4.89 1.25 12.69
C ASN A 107 -4.52 2.75 12.73
N ASN A 108 -5.51 3.65 12.70
CA ASN A 108 -5.35 5.12 12.78
C ASN A 108 -4.31 5.73 11.82
N PRO A 109 -4.41 5.49 10.51
CA PRO A 109 -3.56 6.12 9.51
C PRO A 109 -3.86 7.62 9.37
N ALA A 110 -2.94 8.36 8.75
CA ALA A 110 -3.16 9.77 8.41
C ALA A 110 -4.35 9.93 7.44
N PRO A 111 -5.19 10.98 7.58
CA PRO A 111 -6.40 11.14 6.78
C PRO A 111 -6.12 11.22 5.28
N GLU A 112 -5.01 11.84 4.87
CA GLU A 112 -4.57 11.88 3.47
C GLU A 112 -4.32 10.48 2.89
N LYS A 113 -3.75 9.57 3.69
CA LYS A 113 -3.49 8.19 3.28
C LYS A 113 -4.78 7.40 3.12
N LEU A 114 -5.77 7.65 3.98
CA LEU A 114 -7.08 7.01 3.89
C LEU A 114 -7.83 7.46 2.64
N CYS A 115 -7.91 8.76 2.37
CA CYS A 115 -8.58 9.26 1.17
C CYS A 115 -7.93 8.68 -0.10
N ARG A 116 -6.59 8.62 -0.12
CA ARG A 116 -5.88 8.06 -1.28
C ARG A 116 -6.10 6.56 -1.41
N LEU A 117 -6.07 5.82 -0.31
CA LEU A 117 -6.35 4.38 -0.31
C LEU A 117 -7.79 4.08 -0.76
N GLN A 118 -8.75 4.87 -0.28
CA GLN A 118 -10.15 4.76 -0.69
C GLN A 118 -10.31 4.91 -2.20
N TYR A 119 -9.67 5.91 -2.80
CA TYR A 119 -9.65 6.12 -4.25
C TYR A 119 -9.02 4.94 -5.00
N LEU A 120 -7.87 4.44 -4.52
CA LEU A 120 -7.16 3.32 -5.16
C LEU A 120 -7.93 2.00 -5.10
N LEU A 121 -8.66 1.76 -4.01
CA LEU A 121 -9.50 0.58 -3.85
C LEU A 121 -10.87 0.75 -4.54
N GLY A 122 -11.17 1.92 -5.12
CA GLY A 122 -12.45 2.19 -5.77
C GLY A 122 -13.65 2.20 -4.82
N ILE A 123 -13.44 2.52 -3.54
CA ILE A 123 -14.49 2.48 -2.51
C ILE A 123 -15.29 3.78 -2.56
N SER A 124 -16.60 3.68 -2.73
CA SER A 124 -17.49 4.85 -2.72
C SER A 124 -17.58 5.49 -1.33
N ASP A 125 -17.80 6.80 -1.26
CA ASP A 125 -17.93 7.54 0.01
C ASP A 125 -19.04 6.97 0.90
N SER A 126 -20.12 6.46 0.30
CA SER A 126 -21.21 5.79 1.02
C SER A 126 -20.75 4.49 1.69
N THR A 127 -19.93 3.69 1.00
CA THR A 127 -19.37 2.45 1.54
C THR A 127 -18.33 2.72 2.62
N ALA A 128 -17.44 3.70 2.40
CA ALA A 128 -16.45 4.11 3.39
C ALA A 128 -17.09 4.61 4.70
N THR A 129 -18.19 5.36 4.59
CA THR A 129 -18.97 5.84 5.74
C THR A 129 -19.59 4.68 6.51
N ALA A 130 -20.26 3.75 5.81
CA ALA A 130 -20.88 2.57 6.41
C ALA A 130 -19.84 1.68 7.14
N LEU A 131 -18.65 1.50 6.55
CA LEU A 131 -17.56 0.74 7.18
C LEU A 131 -17.00 1.44 8.43
N GLY A 132 -17.03 2.77 8.45
CA GLY A 132 -16.71 3.62 9.61
C GLY A 132 -17.63 3.35 10.80
N GLU A 133 -18.91 3.10 10.54
CA GLU A 133 -19.94 2.84 11.55
C GLU A 133 -19.85 1.40 12.09
N THR A 134 -19.44 0.42 11.27
CA THR A 134 -19.27 -1.00 11.65
C THR A 134 -17.90 -1.32 12.26
N LYS A 135 -17.36 -0.43 13.10
CA LYS A 135 -15.99 -0.52 13.66
C LYS A 135 -15.72 -1.81 14.47
N ASP A 136 -16.73 -2.57 14.87
CA ASP A 136 -16.57 -3.74 15.76
C ASP A 136 -16.69 -5.14 15.13
N SER A 137 -17.20 -5.31 13.89
CA SER A 137 -17.65 -6.66 13.46
C SER A 137 -16.73 -7.46 12.51
N VAL A 138 -15.63 -6.88 12.00
CA VAL A 138 -14.85 -7.46 10.87
C VAL A 138 -14.19 -8.82 11.15
N PHE A 139 -14.19 -9.32 12.40
CA PHE A 139 -13.70 -10.68 12.72
C PHE A 139 -14.75 -11.61 13.34
N SER A 140 -16.02 -11.25 13.33
CA SER A 140 -17.08 -12.08 13.94
C SER A 140 -17.59 -13.21 13.04
N VAL A 141 -17.05 -13.40 11.83
CA VAL A 141 -17.47 -14.47 10.92
C VAL A 141 -16.25 -15.25 10.42
N VAL A 142 -15.90 -16.29 11.16
CA VAL A 142 -15.61 -17.66 10.68
C VAL A 142 -15.20 -18.44 11.93
N ALA A 143 -16.24 -18.93 12.61
CA ALA A 143 -16.23 -20.10 13.46
C ALA A 143 -17.52 -20.89 13.14
N GLU A 144 -17.73 -21.20 11.86
CA GLU A 144 -18.56 -22.34 11.51
C GLU A 144 -17.59 -23.43 11.03
N GLU A 145 -17.32 -24.35 11.95
CA GLU A 145 -16.66 -25.62 11.67
C GLU A 145 -17.53 -26.39 10.67
N GLU A 146 -17.18 -26.37 9.38
CA GLU A 146 -17.64 -27.43 8.48
C GLU A 146 -16.89 -28.72 8.83
N LYS A 147 -17.52 -29.50 9.71
CA LYS A 147 -17.17 -30.88 10.00
C LYS A 147 -17.40 -31.73 8.74
N PHE A 148 -16.38 -31.83 7.89
CA PHE A 148 -16.33 -32.88 6.87
C PHE A 148 -16.13 -34.23 7.56
N VAL A 149 -17.17 -35.06 7.55
CA VAL A 149 -17.06 -36.51 7.82
C VAL A 149 -16.61 -37.15 6.51
N PHE A 150 -15.44 -37.78 6.53
CA PHE A 150 -14.94 -38.66 5.48
C PHE A 150 -15.25 -40.11 5.84
#